data_AF-A0A9P9NH49-F1
#
_entry.id   AF-A0A9P9NH49-F1
#
_cell.length_a   1.000
_cell.length_b   1.000
_cell.length_c   1.000
_cell.angle_alpha   90.00
_cell.angle_beta   90.00
_cell.angle_gamma   90.00
#
_symmetry.space_group_name_H-M   'P 1'
#
loop_
_entity.id
_entity.type
_entity.pdbx_description
1 polymer ?
#
loop_
_entity_poly.entity_id
_entity_poly.type
_entity_poly.pdbx_seq_one_letter_code
_entity_poly.pdbx_strand_id
1 'polypeptide(L)'
;MSLSDPESSPRRSELRPAGKRQKTGLPDFNEPTALVTFVVGPNSTEFLIHKEVVCLYSDILRAAFNGNFTEGRTQTYRLEDTSEAAFRLFMQWLYCQKFTVLQTTPDDTNSLDGATEQAEDMALVELWILADKFGMPHLQNAAINSMQAICVDSIGLPVGTFRYLYENTGEDSLLRKYMVKLCVVSGFKGLFRRYSGFFPQEMLVDIAEEFTAEFRDADGAGIDIEDFYVST
;
A
#
# COMPACT_ATOMS: atom_id res chain seq x y z
N MET A 1 -19.60 -53.35 38.47
CA MET A 1 -18.76 -52.13 38.40
C MET A 1 -18.57 -51.85 36.93
N SER A 2 -19.56 -51.26 36.26
CA SER A 2 -19.75 -49.81 36.12
C SER A 2 -18.44 -49.12 35.75
N LEU A 3 -18.32 -48.73 34.49
CA LEU A 3 -18.06 -47.35 34.07
C LEU A 3 -18.36 -47.25 32.57
N SER A 4 -19.41 -46.51 32.30
CA SER A 4 -19.93 -46.07 31.01
C SER A 4 -18.99 -45.05 30.35
N ASP A 5 -18.63 -45.28 29.10
CA ASP A 5 -18.00 -44.27 28.23
C ASP A 5 -19.03 -43.19 27.85
N PRO A 6 -18.74 -41.89 28.02
CA PRO A 6 -19.64 -40.83 27.63
C PRO A 6 -19.45 -40.45 26.15
N GLU A 7 -20.58 -40.18 25.52
CA GLU A 7 -20.77 -39.69 24.15
C GLU A 7 -19.78 -38.58 23.75
N SER A 8 -19.12 -38.79 22.61
CA SER A 8 -18.37 -37.77 21.89
C SER A 8 -19.30 -36.69 21.34
N SER A 9 -19.40 -35.57 22.04
CA SER A 9 -20.03 -34.34 21.53
C SER A 9 -19.17 -33.73 20.40
N PRO A 10 -19.74 -33.39 19.23
CA PRO A 10 -18.99 -32.73 18.17
C PRO A 10 -18.66 -31.29 18.56
N ARG A 11 -17.38 -30.92 18.44
CA ARG A 11 -16.89 -29.55 18.67
C ARG A 11 -17.65 -28.60 17.75
N ARG A 12 -18.44 -27.71 18.37
CA ARG A 12 -19.12 -26.59 17.74
C ARG A 12 -18.06 -25.73 17.03
N SER A 13 -18.04 -25.75 15.71
CA SER A 13 -17.26 -24.81 14.92
C SER A 13 -17.78 -23.40 15.24
N GLU A 14 -16.98 -22.62 15.94
CA GLU A 14 -17.23 -21.19 16.11
C GLU A 14 -17.14 -20.54 14.72
N LEU A 15 -18.32 -20.37 14.10
CA LEU A 15 -18.49 -19.57 12.90
C LEU A 15 -18.04 -18.15 13.21
N ARG A 16 -16.86 -17.79 12.69
CA ARG A 16 -16.42 -16.40 12.59
C ARG A 16 -17.57 -15.57 12.00
N PRO A 17 -17.90 -14.40 12.56
CA PRO A 17 -18.96 -13.57 12.00
C PRO A 17 -18.60 -13.24 10.55
N ALA A 18 -19.52 -13.56 9.65
CA ALA A 18 -19.39 -13.27 8.24
C ALA A 18 -19.09 -11.77 8.08
N GLY A 19 -17.91 -11.44 7.55
CA GLY A 19 -17.59 -10.08 7.15
C GLY A 19 -18.72 -9.56 6.27
N LYS A 20 -19.18 -8.34 6.54
CA LYS A 20 -20.22 -7.68 5.74
C LYS A 20 -19.77 -7.75 4.27
N ARG A 21 -20.48 -8.53 3.45
CA ARG A 21 -20.28 -8.55 1.99
C ARG A 21 -20.38 -7.11 1.49
N GLN A 22 -19.29 -6.59 0.97
CA GLN A 22 -19.26 -5.29 0.30
C GLN A 22 -20.23 -5.39 -0.88
N LYS A 23 -21.20 -4.47 -0.98
CA LYS A 23 -22.17 -4.45 -2.07
C LYS A 23 -21.40 -4.21 -3.38
N THR A 24 -21.18 -5.27 -4.15
CA THR A 24 -20.67 -5.20 -5.54
C THR A 24 -21.83 -4.80 -6.46
N GLY A 25 -22.40 -3.62 -6.26
CA GLY A 25 -23.34 -3.01 -7.20
C GLY A 25 -22.58 -2.01 -8.05
N LEU A 26 -22.79 -2.03 -9.38
CA LEU A 26 -22.39 -0.91 -10.21
C LEU A 26 -23.16 0.35 -9.77
N PRO A 27 -22.61 1.56 -9.95
CA PRO A 27 -23.38 2.78 -9.75
C PRO A 27 -24.59 2.80 -10.70
N ASP A 28 -25.76 3.11 -10.15
CA ASP A 28 -27.01 3.20 -10.91
C ASP A 28 -27.18 4.59 -11.56
N PHE A 29 -26.37 5.57 -11.14
CA PHE A 29 -26.39 6.96 -11.61
C PHE A 29 -27.75 7.62 -11.46
N ASN A 30 -28.39 7.43 -10.30
CA ASN A 30 -29.71 8.00 -10.00
C ASN A 30 -29.68 9.54 -9.95
N GLU A 31 -28.54 10.11 -9.54
CA GLU A 31 -28.27 11.55 -9.59
C GLU A 31 -27.07 11.81 -10.52
N PRO A 32 -27.23 11.69 -11.85
CA PRO A 32 -26.11 11.68 -12.79
C PRO A 32 -25.38 13.04 -12.86
N THR A 33 -26.01 14.12 -12.39
CA THR A 33 -25.41 15.46 -12.31
C THR A 33 -24.72 15.74 -10.97
N ALA A 34 -24.81 14.84 -9.99
CA ALA A 34 -24.20 15.03 -8.68
C ALA A 34 -22.70 14.72 -8.73
N LEU A 35 -21.89 15.77 -8.64
CA LEU A 35 -20.43 15.70 -8.63
C LEU A 35 -19.87 16.15 -7.28
N VAL A 36 -18.71 15.61 -6.93
CA VAL A 36 -17.85 16.10 -5.85
C VAL A 36 -16.51 16.52 -6.43
N THR A 37 -15.90 17.53 -5.82
CA THR A 37 -14.59 18.06 -6.22
C THR A 37 -13.52 17.59 -5.26
N PHE A 38 -12.44 17.03 -5.78
CA PHE A 38 -11.20 16.83 -5.03
C PHE A 38 -10.19 17.89 -5.46
N VAL A 39 -9.65 18.64 -4.51
CA VAL A 39 -8.57 19.61 -4.73
C VAL A 39 -7.28 18.96 -4.29
N VAL A 40 -6.39 18.69 -5.23
CA VAL A 40 -5.25 17.78 -5.04
C VAL A 40 -3.92 18.49 -5.26
N GLY A 41 -2.98 18.23 -4.36
CA GLY A 41 -1.59 18.64 -4.46
C GLY A 41 -1.37 20.15 -4.29
N PRO A 42 -0.10 20.59 -4.36
CA PRO A 42 0.29 21.98 -4.09
C PRO A 42 -0.28 22.97 -5.11
N ASN A 43 -0.58 22.51 -6.33
CA ASN A 43 -1.18 23.33 -7.38
C ASN A 43 -2.69 23.49 -7.24
N SER A 44 -3.32 22.85 -6.24
CA SER A 44 -4.77 22.85 -6.05
C SER A 44 -5.53 22.38 -7.30
N THR A 45 -5.06 21.33 -7.95
CA THR A 45 -5.66 20.80 -9.17
C THR A 45 -7.02 20.15 -8.84
N GLU A 46 -8.06 20.55 -9.57
CA GLU A 46 -9.42 20.06 -9.34
C GLU A 46 -9.73 18.79 -10.14
N PHE A 47 -10.25 17.79 -9.45
CA PHE A 47 -10.78 16.56 -10.02
C PHE A 47 -12.26 16.43 -9.70
N LEU A 48 -13.10 16.33 -10.73
CA LEU A 48 -14.54 16.14 -10.60
C LEU A 48 -14.90 14.65 -10.73
N ILE A 49 -15.60 14.10 -9.75
CA ILE A 49 -16.01 12.69 -9.75
C ILE A 49 -17.50 12.60 -9.41
N HIS A 50 -18.23 11.67 -10.03
CA HIS A 50 -19.61 11.39 -9.65
C HIS A 50 -19.69 10.99 -8.18
N LYS A 51 -20.51 11.73 -7.42
CA LYS A 51 -20.68 11.54 -5.98
C LYS A 51 -21.03 10.08 -5.65
N GLU A 52 -21.94 9.50 -6.43
CA GLU A 52 -22.37 8.11 -6.27
C GLU A 52 -21.21 7.12 -6.39
N VAL A 53 -20.31 7.31 -7.35
CA VAL A 53 -19.13 6.45 -7.57
C VAL A 53 -18.21 6.49 -6.35
N VAL A 54 -17.89 7.69 -5.86
CA VAL A 54 -16.99 7.84 -4.71
C VAL A 54 -17.61 7.23 -3.44
N CYS A 55 -18.90 7.51 -3.22
CA CYS A 55 -19.64 6.99 -2.08
C CYS A 55 -19.79 5.46 -2.13
N LEU A 56 -19.91 4.87 -3.33
CA LEU A 56 -20.04 3.43 -3.51
C LEU A 56 -18.85 2.67 -2.94
N TYR A 57 -17.63 3.16 -3.18
CA TYR A 57 -16.40 2.45 -2.85
C TYR A 57 -15.77 2.83 -1.51
N SER A 58 -16.17 3.94 -0.88
CA SER A 58 -15.67 4.35 0.43
C SER A 58 -16.80 4.82 1.34
N ASP A 59 -16.99 4.11 2.45
CA ASP A 59 -17.94 4.53 3.50
C ASP A 59 -17.48 5.81 4.21
N ILE A 60 -16.17 6.06 4.27
CA ILE A 60 -15.60 7.30 4.79
C ILE A 60 -16.00 8.48 3.91
N LEU A 61 -15.80 8.37 2.59
CA LEU A 61 -16.19 9.42 1.65
C LEU A 61 -17.72 9.55 1.55
N ARG A 62 -18.46 8.44 1.66
CA ARG A 62 -19.92 8.45 1.79
C ARG A 62 -20.36 9.28 2.99
N ALA A 63 -19.74 9.08 4.14
CA ALA A 63 -20.02 9.87 5.34
C ALA A 63 -19.59 11.33 5.18
N ALA A 64 -18.44 11.60 4.56
CA ALA A 64 -17.95 12.95 4.32
C ALA A 64 -18.90 13.77 3.42
N PHE A 65 -19.29 13.23 2.26
CA PHE A 65 -20.09 13.97 1.28
C PHE A 65 -21.60 13.97 1.54
N ASN A 66 -22.10 13.09 2.41
CA ASN A 66 -23.51 13.05 2.82
C ASN A 66 -23.74 13.53 4.25
N GLY A 67 -22.68 13.88 4.98
CA GLY A 67 -22.75 14.40 6.34
C GLY A 67 -22.91 15.92 6.40
N ASN A 68 -22.85 16.47 7.61
CA ASN A 68 -22.95 17.90 7.86
C ASN A 68 -21.58 18.59 8.01
N PHE A 69 -20.49 17.87 7.74
CA PHE A 69 -19.13 18.41 7.74
C PHE A 69 -18.89 19.35 6.55
N THR A 70 -17.73 19.99 6.52
CA THR A 70 -17.36 20.94 5.45
C THR A 70 -17.55 20.30 4.08
N GLU A 71 -17.06 19.08 3.89
CA GLU A 71 -17.12 18.30 2.66
C GLU A 71 -18.55 18.03 2.22
N GLY A 72 -19.46 17.76 3.15
CA GLY A 72 -20.88 17.55 2.87
C GLY A 72 -21.61 18.83 2.46
N ARG A 73 -21.15 19.98 2.94
CA ARG A 73 -21.73 21.29 2.59
C ARG A 73 -21.15 21.87 1.30
N THR A 74 -19.85 21.71 1.09
CA THR A 74 -19.14 22.25 -0.08
C THR A 74 -19.09 21.28 -1.25
N GLN A 75 -19.36 19.99 -1.01
CA GLN A 75 -19.09 18.91 -1.96
C GLN A 75 -17.63 18.92 -2.44
N THR A 76 -16.71 19.35 -1.56
CA THR A 76 -15.28 19.49 -1.89
C THR A 76 -14.41 18.85 -0.81
N TYR A 77 -13.44 18.03 -1.22
CA TYR A 77 -12.45 17.39 -0.37
C TYR A 77 -11.05 17.88 -0.76
N ARG A 78 -10.24 18.30 0.21
CA ARG A 78 -8.87 18.80 -0.03
C ARG A 78 -7.83 17.76 0.36
N LEU A 79 -6.87 17.52 -0.53
CA LEU A 79 -5.78 16.54 -0.38
C LEU A 79 -4.45 17.20 -0.72
N GLU A 80 -3.80 17.79 0.30
CA GLU A 80 -2.52 18.49 0.13
C GLU A 80 -1.34 17.52 -0.03
N ASP A 81 -1.40 16.38 0.67
CA ASP A 81 -0.31 15.38 0.75
C ASP A 81 -0.39 14.28 -0.33
N THR A 82 -1.19 14.50 -1.38
CA THR A 82 -1.40 13.53 -2.46
C THR A 82 -1.05 14.18 -3.79
N SER A 83 -0.20 13.53 -4.58
CA SER A 83 0.13 13.99 -5.91
C SER A 83 -1.03 13.77 -6.89
N GLU A 84 -1.03 14.56 -7.96
CA GLU A 84 -1.96 14.35 -9.08
C GLU A 84 -1.78 12.98 -9.73
N ALA A 85 -0.56 12.42 -9.73
CA ALA A 85 -0.28 11.11 -10.31
C ALA A 85 -1.00 10.00 -9.52
N ALA A 86 -0.85 10.00 -8.19
CA ALA A 86 -1.57 9.07 -7.32
C ALA A 86 -3.10 9.23 -7.44
N PHE A 87 -3.57 10.47 -7.50
CA PHE A 87 -5.00 10.74 -7.62
C PHE A 87 -5.60 10.32 -8.98
N ARG A 88 -4.83 10.39 -10.07
CA ARG A 88 -5.25 9.83 -11.37
C ARG A 88 -5.40 8.31 -11.31
N LEU A 89 -4.52 7.59 -10.59
CA LEU A 89 -4.67 6.15 -10.37
C LEU A 89 -5.90 5.84 -9.52
N PHE A 90 -6.14 6.61 -8.46
CA PHE A 90 -7.35 6.53 -7.64
C PHE A 90 -8.63 6.70 -8.48
N MET A 91 -8.67 7.73 -9.33
CA MET A 91 -9.82 8.01 -10.19
C MET A 91 -10.02 6.90 -11.23
N GLN A 92 -8.96 6.39 -11.87
CA GLN A 92 -9.05 5.23 -12.76
C GLN A 92 -9.66 4.03 -12.05
N TRP A 93 -9.20 3.73 -10.83
CA TRP A 93 -9.71 2.60 -10.06
C TRP A 93 -11.18 2.77 -9.69
N LEU A 94 -11.61 3.96 -9.28
CA LEU A 94 -13.02 4.23 -8.96
C LEU A 94 -13.96 3.88 -10.12
N TYR A 95 -13.59 4.23 -11.35
CA TYR A 95 -14.44 3.97 -12.52
C TYR A 95 -14.25 2.56 -13.11
N CYS A 96 -13.02 2.04 -13.12
CA CYS A 96 -12.68 0.85 -13.89
C CYS A 96 -12.37 -0.37 -13.03
N GLN A 97 -12.27 -0.20 -11.70
CA GLN A 97 -11.77 -1.21 -10.74
C GLN A 97 -10.36 -1.73 -11.08
N LYS A 98 -9.60 -0.92 -11.84
CA LYS A 98 -8.21 -1.13 -12.23
C LYS A 98 -7.59 0.22 -12.62
N PHE A 99 -6.27 0.28 -12.63
CA PHE A 99 -5.50 1.41 -13.13
C PHE A 99 -4.33 0.89 -13.96
N THR A 100 -3.78 1.74 -14.83
CA THR A 100 -2.64 1.39 -15.68
C THR A 100 -1.33 1.80 -14.99
N VAL A 101 -0.34 0.89 -15.04
CA VAL A 101 1.02 1.11 -14.53
C VAL A 101 2.00 0.95 -15.68
N LEU A 102 2.63 2.05 -16.06
CA LEU A 102 3.48 2.20 -17.24
C LEU A 102 4.68 1.24 -17.20
N GLN A 103 5.29 1.04 -16.03
CA GLN A 103 6.43 0.14 -15.85
C GLN A 103 6.11 -1.34 -16.16
N THR A 104 4.83 -1.73 -16.10
CA THR A 104 4.38 -3.12 -16.31
C THR A 104 3.56 -3.29 -17.58
N THR A 105 3.28 -2.21 -18.31
CA THR A 105 2.59 -2.31 -19.59
C THR A 105 3.58 -2.74 -20.67
N PRO A 106 3.28 -3.79 -21.44
CA PRO A 106 4.07 -4.15 -22.61
C PRO A 106 3.85 -3.07 -23.68
N ASP A 107 4.77 -2.12 -23.76
CA ASP A 107 4.84 -1.16 -24.87
C ASP A 107 6.17 -1.33 -25.62
N ASP A 108 6.09 -1.46 -26.93
CA ASP A 108 7.19 -1.88 -27.81
C ASP A 108 8.17 -0.73 -28.14
N THR A 109 7.95 0.49 -27.63
CA THR A 109 8.56 1.67 -28.27
C THR A 109 9.33 2.68 -27.42
N ASN A 110 9.45 2.56 -26.09
CA ASN A 110 10.50 3.28 -25.32
C ASN A 110 10.57 2.76 -23.87
N SER A 111 11.76 2.38 -23.41
CA SER A 111 12.05 2.28 -21.99
C SER A 111 11.75 3.62 -21.31
N LEU A 112 10.98 3.60 -20.22
CA LEU A 112 10.71 4.80 -19.42
C LEU A 112 12.03 5.40 -18.93
N ASP A 113 12.07 6.73 -18.79
CA ASP A 113 13.19 7.36 -18.08
C ASP A 113 13.05 7.15 -16.57
N GLY A 114 14.18 7.14 -15.85
CA GLY A 114 14.19 6.86 -14.42
C GLY A 114 13.43 7.87 -13.55
N ALA A 115 13.17 9.09 -14.03
CA ALA A 115 12.34 10.05 -13.29
C ALA A 115 10.86 9.69 -13.40
N THR A 116 10.43 9.21 -14.57
CA THR A 116 9.07 8.69 -14.78
C THR A 116 8.82 7.43 -13.96
N GLU A 117 9.78 6.49 -13.91
CA GLU A 117 9.72 5.30 -13.05
C GLU A 117 9.59 5.70 -11.57
N GLN A 118 10.46 6.58 -11.09
CA GLN A 118 10.44 7.05 -9.70
C GLN A 118 9.13 7.77 -9.34
N ALA A 119 8.57 8.56 -10.25
CA ALA A 119 7.29 9.23 -10.04
C ALA A 119 6.12 8.23 -9.95
N GLU A 120 6.15 7.17 -10.76
CA GLU A 120 5.15 6.11 -10.71
C GLU A 120 5.26 5.27 -9.43
N ASP A 121 6.47 4.93 -8.99
CA ASP A 121 6.71 4.26 -7.71
C ASP A 121 6.13 5.07 -6.53
N MET A 122 6.40 6.38 -6.51
CA MET A 122 5.85 7.28 -5.50
C MET A 122 4.33 7.34 -5.57
N ALA A 123 3.75 7.45 -6.78
CA ALA A 123 2.31 7.50 -6.98
C ALA A 123 1.60 6.24 -6.45
N LEU A 124 2.22 5.06 -6.56
CA LEU A 124 1.67 3.82 -6.00
C LEU A 124 1.70 3.82 -4.47
N VAL A 125 2.79 4.34 -3.85
CA VAL A 125 2.91 4.45 -2.39
C VAL A 125 1.87 5.42 -1.83
N GLU A 126 1.76 6.60 -2.45
CA GLU A 126 0.73 7.59 -2.12
C GLU A 126 -0.69 7.04 -2.32
N LEU A 127 -0.94 6.30 -3.40
CA LEU A 127 -2.23 5.65 -3.66
C LEU A 127 -2.60 4.66 -2.55
N TRP A 128 -1.64 3.88 -2.08
CA TRP A 128 -1.87 2.94 -0.98
C TRP A 128 -2.26 3.66 0.30
N ILE A 129 -1.54 4.74 0.65
CA ILE A 129 -1.81 5.56 1.85
C ILE A 129 -3.16 6.28 1.72
N LEU A 130 -3.48 6.81 0.54
CA LEU A 130 -4.78 7.43 0.27
C LEU A 130 -5.92 6.41 0.41
N ALA A 131 -5.72 5.19 -0.09
CA ALA A 131 -6.69 4.12 0.03
C ALA A 131 -6.90 3.70 1.49
N ASP A 132 -5.85 3.68 2.31
CA ASP A 132 -5.94 3.47 3.76
C ASP A 132 -6.80 4.57 4.42
N LYS A 133 -6.48 5.84 4.12
CA LYS A 133 -7.21 7.02 4.60
C LYS A 133 -8.71 6.97 4.27
N PHE A 134 -9.07 6.39 3.13
CA PHE A 134 -10.46 6.25 2.69
C PHE A 134 -11.09 4.89 3.03
N GLY A 135 -10.37 4.00 3.72
CA GLY A 135 -10.88 2.69 4.13
C GLY A 135 -11.19 1.78 2.93
N MET A 136 -10.29 1.77 1.94
CA MET A 136 -10.45 1.08 0.66
C MET A 136 -9.45 -0.07 0.49
N PRO A 137 -9.64 -1.22 1.18
CA PRO A 137 -8.67 -2.31 1.20
C PRO A 137 -8.44 -2.96 -0.16
N HIS A 138 -9.47 -3.00 -1.03
CA HIS A 138 -9.32 -3.52 -2.39
C HIS A 138 -8.37 -2.66 -3.24
N LEU A 139 -8.34 -1.34 -3.00
CA LEU A 139 -7.42 -0.43 -3.67
C LEU A 139 -6.01 -0.51 -3.06
N GLN A 140 -5.87 -0.65 -1.74
CA GLN A 140 -4.58 -0.96 -1.10
C GLN A 140 -3.95 -2.23 -1.69
N ASN A 141 -4.74 -3.29 -1.85
CA ASN A 141 -4.29 -4.54 -2.45
C ASN A 141 -3.90 -4.37 -3.93
N ALA A 142 -4.67 -3.59 -4.70
CA ALA A 142 -4.33 -3.29 -6.08
C ALA A 142 -2.99 -2.55 -6.19
N ALA A 143 -2.75 -1.55 -5.33
CA ALA A 143 -1.49 -0.82 -5.28
C ALA A 143 -0.29 -1.72 -4.93
N ILE A 144 -0.40 -2.56 -3.90
CA ILE A 144 0.67 -3.51 -3.54
C ILE A 144 0.94 -4.52 -4.67
N ASN A 145 -0.10 -5.05 -5.32
CA ASN A 145 0.09 -5.98 -6.44
C ASN A 145 0.86 -5.33 -7.59
N SER A 146 0.60 -4.06 -7.89
CA SER A 146 1.34 -3.29 -8.88
C SER A 146 2.79 -3.04 -8.48
N MET A 147 3.04 -2.65 -7.23
CA MET A 147 4.42 -2.51 -6.71
C MET A 147 5.19 -3.84 -6.83
N GLN A 148 4.55 -4.96 -6.47
CA GLN A 148 5.16 -6.28 -6.56
C GLN A 148 5.47 -6.66 -8.01
N ALA A 149 4.56 -6.38 -8.95
CA ALA A 149 4.79 -6.64 -10.37
C ALA A 149 6.00 -5.87 -10.90
N ILE A 150 6.10 -4.57 -10.59
CA ILE A 150 7.27 -3.74 -10.93
C ILE A 150 8.55 -4.38 -10.38
N CYS A 151 8.57 -4.76 -9.11
CA CYS A 151 9.76 -5.31 -8.47
C CYS A 151 10.23 -6.63 -9.11
N VAL A 152 9.29 -7.48 -9.53
CA VAL A 152 9.60 -8.75 -10.22
C VAL A 152 10.18 -8.49 -11.62
N ASP A 153 9.69 -7.48 -12.32
CA ASP A 153 10.10 -7.19 -13.70
C ASP A 153 11.40 -6.37 -13.79
N SER A 154 11.62 -5.42 -12.87
CA SER A 154 12.72 -4.46 -12.94
C SER A 154 13.95 -4.81 -12.06
N ILE A 155 13.80 -5.72 -11.09
CA ILE A 155 14.85 -6.05 -10.09
C ILE A 155 15.34 -4.78 -9.36
N GLY A 156 14.48 -3.77 -9.21
CA GLY A 156 14.78 -2.49 -8.56
C GLY A 156 13.98 -2.30 -7.26
N LEU A 157 14.59 -1.65 -6.27
CA LEU A 157 13.89 -1.18 -5.07
C LEU A 157 13.47 0.28 -5.26
N PRO A 158 12.24 0.67 -4.87
CA PRO A 158 11.75 2.04 -4.97
C PRO A 158 12.34 2.92 -3.85
N VAL A 159 13.68 3.00 -3.76
CA VAL A 159 14.41 3.64 -2.64
C VAL A 159 14.02 5.10 -2.42
N GLY A 160 13.59 5.80 -3.49
CA GLY A 160 13.11 7.18 -3.42
C GLY A 160 11.81 7.36 -2.62
N THR A 161 11.06 6.29 -2.38
CA THR A 161 9.76 6.32 -1.68
C THR A 161 9.89 6.13 -0.17
N PHE A 162 11.00 5.58 0.31
CA PHE A 162 11.13 5.09 1.69
C PHE A 162 10.93 6.17 2.74
N ARG A 163 11.47 7.37 2.51
CA ARG A 163 11.28 8.50 3.43
C ARG A 163 9.81 8.89 3.54
N TYR A 164 9.17 9.16 2.41
CA TYR A 164 7.76 9.53 2.36
C TYR A 164 6.88 8.46 3.02
N LEU A 165 7.14 7.18 2.72
CA LEU A 165 6.41 6.06 3.29
C LEU A 165 6.47 6.06 4.81
N TYR A 166 7.64 6.21 5.42
CA TYR A 166 7.77 6.23 6.89
C TYR A 166 7.17 7.50 7.49
N GLU A 167 7.32 8.66 6.85
CA GLU A 167 6.72 9.91 7.33
C GLU A 167 5.18 9.89 7.32
N ASN A 168 4.57 9.07 6.46
CA ASN A 168 3.11 9.06 6.23
C ASN A 168 2.41 7.76 6.65
N THR A 169 3.09 6.87 7.36
CA THR A 169 2.48 5.63 7.88
C THR A 169 2.91 5.38 9.34
N GLY A 170 2.08 4.67 10.11
CA GLY A 170 2.44 4.23 11.46
C GLY A 170 3.24 2.93 11.49
N GLU A 171 3.83 2.59 12.64
CA GLU A 171 4.66 1.39 12.87
C GLU A 171 3.97 0.08 12.45
N ASP A 172 2.66 -0.02 12.66
CA ASP A 172 1.89 -1.22 12.32
C ASP A 172 1.51 -1.36 10.84
N SER A 173 1.86 -0.37 10.01
CA SER A 173 1.51 -0.32 8.59
C SER A 173 1.97 -1.57 7.84
N LEU A 174 1.02 -2.21 7.15
CA LEU A 174 1.32 -3.33 6.27
C LEU A 174 2.21 -2.92 5.09
N LEU A 175 2.15 -1.65 4.66
CA LEU A 175 3.03 -1.13 3.63
C LEU A 175 4.49 -1.03 4.11
N ARG A 176 4.73 -0.62 5.37
CA ARG A 176 6.08 -0.65 5.99
C ARG A 176 6.62 -2.07 6.00
N LYS A 177 5.83 -3.00 6.55
CA LYS A 177 6.20 -4.43 6.66
C LYS A 177 6.50 -5.05 5.29
N TYR A 178 5.69 -4.74 4.27
CA TYR A 178 5.94 -5.16 2.89
C TYR A 178 7.26 -4.62 2.34
N MET A 179 7.52 -3.31 2.46
CA MET A 179 8.76 -2.71 1.93
C MET A 179 10.03 -3.19 2.67
N VAL A 180 9.93 -3.46 3.97
CA VAL A 180 11.01 -4.08 4.76
C VAL A 180 11.31 -5.47 4.23
N LYS A 181 10.30 -6.33 4.08
CA LYS A 181 10.46 -7.68 3.50
C LYS A 181 11.02 -7.64 2.08
N LEU A 182 10.58 -6.70 1.27
CA LEU A 182 11.12 -6.50 -0.07
C LEU A 182 12.62 -6.15 -0.03
N CYS A 183 13.06 -5.32 0.91
CA CYS A 183 14.48 -5.00 1.08
C CYS A 183 15.31 -6.21 1.56
N VAL A 184 14.74 -7.07 2.41
CA VAL A 184 15.40 -8.30 2.89
C VAL A 184 15.55 -9.32 1.76
N VAL A 185 14.47 -9.57 1.01
CA VAL A 185 14.43 -10.58 -0.05
C VAL A 185 15.20 -10.14 -1.31
N SER A 186 15.08 -8.88 -1.70
CA SER A 186 15.69 -8.34 -2.93
C SER A 186 17.00 -7.58 -2.66
N GLY A 187 17.45 -7.55 -1.41
CA GLY A 187 18.65 -6.84 -1.01
C GLY A 187 19.92 -7.44 -1.62
N PHE A 188 20.83 -6.57 -2.10
CA PHE A 188 22.15 -6.99 -2.57
C PHE A 188 23.27 -6.40 -1.73
N LYS A 189 24.44 -7.06 -1.72
CA LYS A 189 25.61 -6.60 -0.97
C LYS A 189 25.98 -5.17 -1.37
N GLY A 190 25.98 -4.26 -0.40
CA GLY A 190 26.28 -2.85 -0.61
C GLY A 190 25.08 -1.95 -0.87
N LEU A 191 23.85 -2.50 -0.97
CA LEU A 191 22.60 -1.72 -1.11
C LEU A 191 22.51 -0.61 -0.07
N PHE A 192 22.54 -0.97 1.22
CA PHE A 192 22.39 0.00 2.33
C PHE A 192 23.52 1.03 2.36
N ARG A 193 24.72 0.66 1.91
CA ARG A 193 25.84 1.61 1.82
C ARG A 193 25.63 2.60 0.66
N ARG A 194 25.26 2.08 -0.52
CA ARG A 194 25.06 2.86 -1.75
C ARG A 194 23.91 3.85 -1.61
N TYR A 195 22.83 3.46 -0.94
CA TYR A 195 21.62 4.27 -0.81
C TYR A 195 21.37 4.74 0.63
N SER A 196 22.41 4.81 1.46
CA SER A 196 22.30 5.14 2.89
C SER A 196 21.48 6.40 3.19
N GLY A 197 21.55 7.44 2.35
CA GLY A 197 20.78 8.67 2.51
C GLY A 197 19.28 8.56 2.22
N PHE A 198 18.83 7.46 1.62
CA PHE A 198 17.42 7.22 1.29
C PHE A 198 16.68 6.43 2.37
N PHE A 199 17.39 5.65 3.19
CA PHE A 199 16.78 4.84 4.24
C PHE A 199 16.56 5.69 5.51
N PRO A 200 15.30 5.85 5.97
CA PRO A 200 15.04 6.37 7.31
C PRO A 200 15.71 5.48 8.37
N GLN A 201 16.12 6.08 9.49
CA GLN A 201 16.73 5.31 10.59
C GLN A 201 15.79 4.20 11.09
N GLU A 202 14.50 4.50 11.26
CA GLU A 202 13.48 3.53 11.65
C GLU A 202 13.44 2.33 10.69
N MET A 203 13.50 2.58 9.38
CA MET A 203 13.50 1.51 8.39
C MET A 203 14.73 0.61 8.48
N LEU A 204 15.90 1.18 8.76
CA LEU A 204 17.12 0.38 8.95
C LEU A 204 17.02 -0.51 10.19
N VAL A 205 16.36 -0.03 11.25
CA VAL A 205 16.07 -0.84 12.44
C VAL A 205 15.10 -1.95 12.09
N ASP A 206 13.99 -1.65 11.42
CA ASP A 206 12.99 -2.65 11.01
C ASP A 206 13.60 -3.74 10.11
N ILE A 207 14.48 -3.36 9.18
CA ILE A 207 15.24 -4.30 8.34
C ILE A 207 16.18 -5.17 9.17
N ALA A 208 16.90 -4.59 10.14
CA ALA A 208 17.82 -5.34 11.00
C ALA A 208 17.08 -6.34 11.91
N GLU A 209 15.92 -5.96 12.44
CA GLU A 209 15.04 -6.84 13.21
C GLU A 209 14.51 -7.99 12.35
N GLU A 210 14.06 -7.70 11.12
CA GLU A 210 13.58 -8.72 10.18
C GLU A 210 14.70 -9.72 9.80
N PHE A 211 15.90 -9.24 9.47
CA PHE A 211 17.06 -10.11 9.27
C PHE A 211 17.37 -10.97 10.51
N THR A 212 17.34 -10.38 11.70
CA THR A 212 17.65 -11.10 12.94
C THR A 212 16.65 -12.20 13.21
N ALA A 213 15.36 -11.98 12.92
CA ALA A 213 14.34 -13.01 13.00
C ALA A 213 14.62 -14.16 12.01
N GLU A 214 14.87 -13.85 10.73
CA GLU A 214 15.15 -14.87 9.71
C GLU A 214 16.44 -15.67 10.00
N PHE A 215 17.50 -15.02 10.47
CA PHE A 215 18.76 -15.70 10.81
C PHE A 215 18.66 -16.55 12.09
N ARG A 216 17.88 -16.12 13.09
CA ARG A 216 17.66 -16.90 14.31
C ARG A 216 16.89 -18.19 14.04
N ASP A 217 15.98 -18.16 13.07
CA ASP A 217 15.25 -19.35 12.65
C ASP A 217 16.12 -20.32 11.80
N ALA A 218 17.29 -19.88 11.33
CA ALA A 218 18.18 -20.65 10.45
C ALA A 218 19.34 -21.39 11.15
N ASP A 219 19.51 -21.24 12.47
CA ASP A 219 20.55 -21.88 13.32
C ASP A 219 22.03 -21.72 12.87
N GLY A 220 22.81 -21.01 13.70
CA GLY A 220 24.08 -21.57 14.21
C GLY A 220 25.39 -21.34 13.44
N ALA A 221 25.66 -20.16 12.89
CA ALA A 221 27.05 -19.79 12.56
C ALA A 221 27.69 -19.06 13.74
N GLY A 222 28.59 -19.73 14.47
CA GLY A 222 29.46 -19.07 15.45
C GLY A 222 30.42 -18.09 14.75
N ILE A 223 30.86 -17.06 15.47
CA ILE A 223 31.87 -16.12 14.95
C ILE A 223 33.21 -16.85 14.86
N ASP A 224 33.80 -16.93 13.67
CA ASP A 224 35.20 -17.32 13.53
C ASP A 224 36.09 -16.12 13.87
N ILE A 225 36.86 -16.24 14.95
CA ILE A 225 37.72 -15.15 15.42
C ILE A 225 38.93 -14.93 14.53
N GLU A 226 39.29 -15.92 13.70
CA GLU A 226 40.45 -15.83 12.81
C GLU A 226 40.23 -14.82 11.68
N ASP A 227 38.99 -14.58 11.27
CA ASP A 227 38.60 -13.55 10.28
C ASP A 227 38.97 -12.11 10.72
N PHE A 228 39.20 -11.90 12.03
CA PHE A 228 39.48 -10.58 12.61
C PHE A 228 40.94 -10.40 13.04
N TYR A 229 41.79 -11.40 12.80
CA TYR A 229 43.22 -11.27 13.09
C TYR A 229 43.85 -10.25 12.14
N VAL A 230 44.55 -9.27 12.71
CA VAL A 230 45.30 -8.29 11.93
C VAL A 230 46.64 -8.90 11.57
N SER A 231 46.93 -9.06 10.28
CA SER A 231 48.23 -9.54 9.82
C SER A 231 49.34 -8.63 10.34
N THR A 232 50.24 -9.21 11.14
CA THR A 232 51.47 -8.57 11.65
C THR A 232 52.58 -8.56 10.62
#